data_AF-A0A534KI01-F1
#
_entry.id   AF-A0A534KI01-F1
#
_cell.length_a   1.000
_cell.length_b   1.000
_cell.length_c   1.000
_cell.angle_alpha   90.00
_cell.angle_beta   90.00
_cell.angle_gamma   90.00
#
_symmetry.space_group_name_H-M   'P 1'
#
loop_
_entity.id
_entity.type
_entity.pdbx_description
1 polymer ?
#
loop_
_entity_poly.entity_id
_entity_poly.type
_entity_poly.pdbx_seq_one_letter_code
_entity_poly.pdbx_strand_id
1 'polypeptide(L)'
;GEIALGILLGPSILGFYFGVFLFDTTTLVPTFASLGAIFLLFLIGLESDFRLIYTRKNVLVASGGVVLPLVVGLVIAYFLVPTVDGVGDNGTQFTMALFVGATLTATSTAIAASVLLDLGLMREPVAQTIMGAAVVDDILSLIVLSIVVGTTHGQINPVSIAVLLGTALAFLVVGMAVGLYFFRKVIVRIQVEGMKLGLKHGGFIIAMAVTFLYAFVAEVIG
;
A
#
# COMPACT_ATOMS: atom_id res chain seq x y z
N GLY A 1 13.73 -11.55 -9.60
CA GLY A 1 13.49 -12.48 -10.72
C GLY A 1 12.07 -12.40 -11.26
N GLU A 2 11.09 -12.35 -10.36
CA GLU A 2 9.65 -12.42 -10.67
C GLU A 2 9.15 -11.38 -11.68
N ILE A 3 9.53 -10.10 -11.52
CA ILE A 3 9.15 -9.04 -12.46
C ILE A 3 9.70 -9.31 -13.87
N ALA A 4 10.97 -9.72 -13.98
CA ALA A 4 11.59 -10.03 -15.27
C ALA A 4 10.90 -11.21 -15.97
N LEU A 5 10.53 -12.24 -15.19
CA LEU A 5 9.76 -13.37 -15.70
C LEU A 5 8.38 -12.92 -16.19
N GLY A 6 7.71 -12.03 -15.46
CA GLY A 6 6.42 -11.45 -15.85
C GLY A 6 6.50 -10.65 -17.15
N ILE A 7 7.58 -9.90 -17.36
CA ILE A 7 7.83 -9.18 -18.63
C ILE A 7 8.09 -10.16 -19.78
N LEU A 8 8.88 -11.21 -19.53
CA LEU A 8 9.22 -12.22 -20.54
C LEU A 8 8.02 -13.06 -20.97
N LEU A 9 7.24 -13.56 -20.02
CA LEU A 9 6.09 -14.45 -20.27
C LEU A 9 4.77 -13.70 -20.52
N GLY A 10 4.74 -12.42 -20.18
CA GLY A 10 3.57 -11.56 -20.36
C GLY A 10 3.42 -11.02 -21.79
N PRO A 11 2.46 -10.12 -21.99
CA PRO A 11 2.19 -9.55 -23.31
C PRO A 11 3.36 -8.71 -23.87
N SER A 12 4.28 -8.25 -23.02
CA SER A 12 5.38 -7.37 -23.42
C SER A 12 6.39 -8.02 -24.37
N ILE A 13 6.76 -9.29 -24.15
CA ILE A 13 7.71 -10.00 -25.00
C ILE A 13 7.02 -11.16 -25.70
N LEU A 14 6.49 -12.13 -24.95
CA LEU A 14 5.87 -13.31 -25.54
C LEU A 14 4.61 -12.97 -26.35
N GLY A 15 3.73 -12.12 -25.80
CA GLY A 15 2.53 -11.68 -26.52
C GLY A 15 2.85 -10.81 -27.73
N PHE A 16 3.77 -9.85 -27.59
CA PHE A 16 4.13 -8.91 -28.65
C PHE A 16 4.86 -9.57 -29.82
N TYR A 17 5.90 -10.38 -29.54
CA TYR A 17 6.74 -10.97 -30.60
C TYR A 17 6.22 -12.32 -31.11
N PHE A 18 5.53 -13.11 -30.28
CA PHE A 18 5.11 -14.46 -30.62
C PHE A 18 3.59 -14.63 -30.66
N GLY A 19 2.80 -13.62 -30.28
CA GLY A 19 1.33 -13.70 -30.26
C GLY A 19 0.77 -14.66 -29.22
N VAL A 20 1.59 -15.09 -28.25
CA VAL A 20 1.20 -16.06 -27.22
C VAL A 20 0.81 -15.32 -25.94
N PHE A 21 -0.44 -15.50 -25.51
CA PHE A 21 -0.97 -14.96 -24.27
C PHE A 21 -1.19 -16.10 -23.27
N LEU A 22 -0.21 -16.32 -22.39
CA LEU A 22 -0.25 -17.41 -21.41
C LEU A 22 -1.17 -17.12 -20.21
N PHE A 23 -1.39 -15.84 -19.90
CA PHE A 23 -2.08 -15.41 -18.69
C PHE A 23 -3.15 -14.37 -19.01
N ASP A 24 -4.27 -14.43 -18.29
CA ASP A 24 -5.25 -13.35 -18.31
C ASP A 24 -4.76 -12.20 -17.43
N THR A 25 -4.37 -11.11 -18.09
CA THR A 25 -3.87 -9.89 -17.46
C THR A 25 -4.96 -8.96 -16.95
N THR A 26 -6.23 -9.23 -17.26
CA THR A 26 -7.35 -8.35 -16.90
C THR A 26 -8.06 -8.79 -15.61
N THR A 27 -8.19 -10.10 -15.36
CA THR A 27 -8.88 -10.58 -14.16
C THR A 27 -8.01 -11.51 -13.31
N LEU A 28 -7.47 -12.60 -13.88
CA LEU A 28 -6.77 -13.61 -13.08
C LEU A 28 -5.49 -13.06 -12.44
N VAL A 29 -4.58 -12.48 -13.24
CA VAL A 29 -3.29 -12.00 -12.71
C VAL A 29 -3.49 -10.91 -11.64
N PRO A 30 -4.32 -9.86 -11.84
CA PRO A 30 -4.59 -8.88 -10.80
C PRO A 30 -5.16 -9.50 -9.52
N THR A 31 -6.10 -10.45 -9.64
CA THR A 31 -6.71 -11.10 -8.47
C THR A 31 -5.67 -11.87 -7.65
N PHE A 32 -4.83 -12.67 -8.30
CA PHE A 32 -3.76 -13.40 -7.61
C PHE A 32 -2.68 -12.47 -7.06
N ALA A 33 -2.37 -11.36 -7.74
CA ALA A 33 -1.45 -10.35 -7.24
C ALA A 33 -1.97 -9.69 -5.95
N SER A 34 -3.24 -9.31 -5.91
CA SER A 34 -3.88 -8.75 -4.71
C SER A 34 -3.90 -9.76 -3.56
N LEU A 35 -4.24 -11.03 -3.82
CA LEU A 35 -4.17 -12.08 -2.80
C LEU A 35 -2.74 -12.26 -2.28
N GLY A 36 -1.75 -12.33 -3.17
CA GLY A 36 -0.34 -12.43 -2.81
C GLY A 36 0.12 -11.27 -1.92
N ALA A 37 -0.27 -10.04 -2.27
CA ALA A 37 0.03 -8.86 -1.47
C ALA A 37 -0.61 -8.93 -0.07
N ILE A 38 -1.87 -9.38 0.04
CA ILE A 38 -2.55 -9.57 1.32
C ILE A 38 -1.81 -10.60 2.19
N PHE A 39 -1.43 -11.75 1.62
CA PHE A 39 -0.68 -12.79 2.35
C PHE A 39 0.69 -12.29 2.80
N LEU A 40 1.40 -11.58 1.93
CA LEU A 40 2.71 -11.02 2.22
C LEU A 40 2.63 -10.01 3.37
N LEU A 41 1.74 -9.02 3.27
CA LEU A 41 1.52 -8.02 4.33
C LEU A 41 1.02 -8.64 5.63
N PHE A 42 0.23 -9.72 5.56
CA PHE A 42 -0.17 -10.48 6.74
C PHE A 42 1.02 -11.19 7.41
N LEU A 43 1.87 -11.87 6.64
CA LEU A 43 3.07 -12.53 7.16
C LEU A 43 4.01 -11.52 7.83
N ILE A 44 4.24 -10.39 7.15
CA ILE A 44 4.98 -9.26 7.70
C ILE A 44 4.34 -8.76 9.00
N GLY A 45 3.01 -8.69 9.02
CA GLY A 45 2.22 -8.32 10.19
C GLY A 45 2.43 -9.25 11.39
N LEU A 46 2.64 -10.55 11.14
CA LEU A 46 2.91 -11.55 12.18
C LEU A 46 4.36 -11.47 12.72
N GLU A 47 5.30 -11.03 11.89
CA GLU A 47 6.73 -10.98 12.23
C GLU A 47 7.18 -9.63 12.81
N SER A 48 6.41 -8.58 12.56
CA SER A 48 6.74 -7.21 12.96
C SER A 48 6.14 -6.82 14.31
N ASP A 49 6.92 -6.13 15.15
CA ASP A 49 6.41 -5.51 16.38
C ASP A 49 6.00 -4.06 16.11
N PHE A 50 4.72 -3.86 15.80
CA PHE A 50 4.18 -2.53 15.48
C PHE A 50 4.24 -1.54 16.65
N ARG A 51 4.58 -1.96 17.87
CA ARG A 51 4.73 -1.06 19.03
C ARG A 51 5.94 -0.14 18.90
N LEU A 52 6.90 -0.48 18.04
CA LEU A 52 8.13 0.28 17.82
C LEU A 52 8.03 1.26 16.63
N ILE A 53 6.88 1.29 15.95
CA ILE A 53 6.69 2.00 14.68
C ILE A 53 6.59 3.52 14.84
N TYR A 54 5.95 4.01 15.91
CA TYR A 54 5.77 5.44 16.13
C TYR A 54 6.94 6.04 16.89
N THR A 55 8.12 6.01 16.26
CA THR A 55 9.31 6.70 16.77
C THR A 55 9.52 8.00 15.98
N ARG A 56 10.00 9.06 16.63
CA ARG A 56 10.33 10.34 15.95
C ARG A 56 11.23 10.14 14.73
N LYS A 57 12.16 9.18 14.80
CA LYS A 57 13.04 8.78 13.70
C LYS A 57 12.25 8.30 12.48
N ASN A 58 11.26 7.44 12.66
CA ASN A 58 10.47 6.85 11.58
C ASN A 58 9.62 7.92 10.87
N VAL A 59 9.04 8.85 11.64
CA VAL A 59 8.32 10.00 11.09
C VAL A 59 9.25 10.91 10.29
N LEU A 60 10.47 11.15 10.78
CA LEU A 60 11.46 11.97 10.05
C LEU A 60 11.89 11.30 8.73
N VAL A 61 12.11 9.98 8.75
CA VAL A 61 12.47 9.20 7.55
C VAL A 61 11.32 9.20 6.55
N ALA A 62 10.08 8.92 6.98
CA ALA A 62 8.91 8.93 6.12
C ALA A 62 8.64 10.32 5.54
N SER A 63 8.64 11.37 6.36
CA SER A 63 8.43 12.74 5.87
C SER A 63 9.53 13.20 4.91
N GLY A 64 10.79 12.84 5.15
CA GLY A 64 11.87 13.06 4.19
C GLY A 64 11.66 12.28 2.88
N GLY A 65 11.24 11.02 2.98
CA GLY A 65 10.93 10.13 1.86
C GLY A 65 9.75 10.59 1.01
N VAL A 66 8.79 11.32 1.57
CA VAL A 66 7.66 11.90 0.82
C VAL A 66 7.98 13.30 0.32
N VAL A 67 8.38 14.21 1.20
CA VAL A 67 8.49 15.63 0.87
C VAL A 67 9.59 15.87 -0.17
N LEU A 68 10.73 15.19 -0.06
CA LEU A 68 11.85 15.42 -0.95
C LEU A 68 11.55 14.95 -2.39
N PRO A 69 11.10 13.70 -2.64
CA PRO A 69 10.70 13.29 -3.98
C PRO A 69 9.50 14.06 -4.53
N LEU A 70 8.55 14.46 -3.69
CA LEU A 70 7.41 15.29 -4.11
C LEU A 70 7.88 16.62 -4.69
N VAL A 71 8.68 17.35 -3.92
CA VAL A 71 9.12 18.70 -4.29
C VAL A 71 10.08 18.63 -5.48
N VAL A 72 11.06 17.73 -5.44
CA VAL A 72 12.01 17.57 -6.54
C VAL A 72 11.30 17.12 -7.81
N GLY A 73 10.41 16.13 -7.70
CA GLY A 73 9.60 15.63 -8.82
C GLY A 73 8.69 16.70 -9.42
N LEU A 74 8.00 17.46 -8.58
CA LEU A 74 7.15 18.58 -9.01
C LEU A 74 7.97 19.65 -9.72
N VAL A 75 9.09 20.08 -9.14
CA VAL A 75 9.94 21.13 -9.74
C VAL A 75 10.47 20.69 -11.10
N ILE A 76 11.05 19.48 -11.16
CA ILE A 76 11.56 18.91 -12.42
C ILE A 76 10.43 18.80 -13.45
N ALA A 77 9.30 18.20 -13.07
CA ALA A 77 8.16 18.03 -13.98
C ALA A 77 7.59 19.37 -14.43
N TYR A 78 7.55 20.39 -13.57
CA TYR A 78 7.06 21.72 -13.94
C TYR A 78 7.88 22.34 -15.07
N PHE A 79 9.21 22.15 -15.07
CA PHE A 79 10.08 22.63 -16.15
C PHE A 79 10.11 21.73 -17.40
N LEU A 80 9.78 20.45 -17.25
CA LEU A 80 9.76 19.49 -18.36
C LEU A 80 8.40 19.39 -19.07
N VAL A 81 7.28 19.68 -18.38
CA VAL A 81 5.93 19.62 -18.95
C VAL A 81 5.74 20.80 -19.92
N PRO A 82 5.46 20.53 -21.21
CA PRO A 82 5.21 21.59 -22.19
C PRO A 82 4.03 22.49 -21.78
N THR A 83 4.15 23.78 -22.03
CA THR A 83 3.23 24.83 -21.54
C THR A 83 1.91 24.95 -22.31
N VAL A 84 1.59 24.09 -23.29
CA VAL A 84 0.50 24.36 -24.25
C VAL A 84 -0.32 23.11 -24.62
N ASP A 85 -1.65 23.27 -24.60
CA ASP A 85 -2.78 22.51 -25.21
C ASP A 85 -2.87 20.97 -25.11
N GLY A 86 -1.90 20.28 -24.51
CA GLY A 86 -1.83 18.81 -24.50
C GLY A 86 -2.10 18.12 -23.16
N VAL A 87 -2.43 18.85 -22.08
CA VAL A 87 -2.49 18.31 -20.71
C VAL A 87 -3.83 17.61 -20.40
N GLY A 88 -4.68 17.43 -21.41
CA GLY A 88 -6.02 16.84 -21.31
C GLY A 88 -7.08 17.83 -20.83
N ASP A 89 -8.35 17.46 -20.98
CA ASP A 89 -9.52 18.35 -20.84
C ASP A 89 -9.64 19.07 -19.48
N ASN A 90 -8.93 18.62 -18.43
CA ASN A 90 -9.02 19.15 -17.06
C ASN A 90 -7.66 19.39 -16.36
N GLY A 91 -6.52 19.16 -17.04
CA GLY A 91 -5.20 19.20 -16.40
C GLY A 91 -4.47 20.52 -16.63
N THR A 92 -4.06 21.21 -15.56
CA THR A 92 -3.09 22.32 -15.68
C THR A 92 -1.66 21.77 -15.68
N GLN A 93 -0.69 22.53 -16.20
CA GLN A 93 0.74 22.22 -16.07
C GLN A 93 1.13 21.92 -14.60
N PHE A 94 0.54 22.65 -13.66
CA PHE A 94 0.74 22.41 -12.23
C PHE A 94 0.15 21.08 -11.77
N THR A 95 -1.08 20.75 -12.18
CA THR A 95 -1.73 19.46 -11.87
C THR A 95 -0.88 18.28 -12.36
N MET A 96 -0.34 18.38 -13.57
CA MET A 96 0.53 17.34 -14.13
C MET A 96 1.87 17.24 -13.40
N ALA A 97 2.51 18.36 -13.09
CA ALA A 97 3.75 18.38 -12.33
C ALA A 97 3.56 17.82 -10.91
N LEU A 98 2.44 18.18 -10.25
CA LEU A 98 2.07 17.66 -8.95
C LEU A 98 1.78 16.15 -9.00
N PHE A 99 1.09 15.67 -10.04
CA PHE A 99 0.88 14.24 -10.27
C PHE A 99 2.20 13.49 -10.40
N VAL A 100 3.14 13.99 -11.21
CA VAL A 100 4.47 13.38 -11.35
C VAL A 100 5.21 13.37 -10.01
N GLY A 101 5.23 14.50 -9.30
CA GLY A 101 5.81 14.58 -7.95
C GLY A 101 5.20 13.54 -7.02
N ALA A 102 3.88 13.42 -6.99
CA ALA A 102 3.17 12.44 -6.17
C ALA A 102 3.52 11.00 -6.53
N THR A 103 3.59 10.65 -7.82
CA THR A 103 3.97 9.29 -8.24
C THR A 103 5.38 8.89 -7.80
N LEU A 104 6.29 9.86 -7.66
CA LEU A 104 7.65 9.63 -7.17
C LEU A 104 7.74 9.45 -5.64
N THR A 105 6.68 9.81 -4.90
CA THR A 105 6.61 9.61 -3.44
C THR A 105 6.07 8.25 -3.04
N ALA A 106 5.26 7.62 -3.89
CA ALA A 106 4.56 6.40 -3.53
C ALA A 106 5.56 5.23 -3.34
N THR A 107 5.71 4.76 -2.10
CA THR A 107 6.59 3.64 -1.77
C THR A 107 5.81 2.32 -1.74
N SER A 108 6.40 1.24 -2.27
CA SER A 108 5.82 -0.10 -2.12
C SER A 108 6.36 -0.79 -0.87
N THR A 109 5.58 -0.72 0.21
CA THR A 109 5.90 -1.33 1.50
C THR A 109 6.00 -2.86 1.41
N ALA A 110 5.13 -3.49 0.60
CA ALA A 110 5.13 -4.92 0.34
C ALA A 110 6.46 -5.42 -0.26
N ILE A 111 7.00 -4.73 -1.29
CA ILE A 111 8.25 -5.13 -1.94
C ILE A 111 9.45 -4.93 -1.00
N ALA A 112 9.51 -3.79 -0.31
CA ALA A 112 10.59 -3.54 0.64
C ALA A 112 10.63 -4.62 1.74
N ALA A 113 9.45 -5.00 2.23
CA ALA A 113 9.30 -6.00 3.26
C ALA A 113 9.58 -7.42 2.77
N SER A 114 9.17 -7.80 1.54
CA SER A 114 9.52 -9.12 0.99
C SER A 114 11.04 -9.29 0.83
N VAL A 115 11.73 -8.24 0.39
CA VAL A 115 13.20 -8.28 0.31
C VAL A 115 13.83 -8.43 1.68
N LEU A 116 13.35 -7.70 2.70
CA LEU A 116 13.86 -7.84 4.07
C LEU A 116 13.56 -9.21 4.69
N LEU A 117 12.40 -9.79 4.36
CA LEU A 117 12.01 -11.15 4.73
C LEU A 117 12.96 -12.18 4.10
N ASP A 118 13.17 -12.10 2.79
CA ASP A 118 14.02 -13.02 2.04
C ASP A 118 15.48 -12.98 2.53
N LEU A 119 15.94 -11.79 2.95
CA LEU A 119 17.27 -11.61 3.54
C LEU A 119 17.34 -12.01 5.02
N GLY A 120 16.21 -12.35 5.65
CA GLY A 120 16.15 -12.68 7.08
C GLY A 120 16.43 -11.49 8.02
N LEU A 121 16.29 -10.26 7.53
CA LEU A 121 16.66 -9.04 8.25
C LEU A 121 15.49 -8.38 8.99
N MET A 122 14.29 -8.97 8.97
CA MET A 122 13.07 -8.39 9.55
C MET A 122 13.19 -7.96 11.01
N ARG A 123 14.07 -8.58 11.79
CA ARG A 123 14.30 -8.27 13.21
C ARG A 123 15.34 -7.17 13.45
N GLU A 124 16.07 -6.76 12.43
CA GLU A 124 17.11 -5.75 12.57
C GLU A 124 16.53 -4.34 12.81
N PRO A 125 17.21 -3.47 13.59
CA PRO A 125 16.72 -2.11 13.86
C PRO A 125 16.49 -1.28 12.58
N VAL A 126 17.27 -1.53 11.53
CA VAL A 126 17.09 -0.86 10.23
C VAL A 126 15.80 -1.32 9.55
N ALA A 127 15.49 -2.62 9.57
CA ALA A 127 14.24 -3.15 9.04
C ALA A 127 13.03 -2.62 9.81
N GLN A 128 13.10 -2.58 11.14
CA GLN A 128 12.06 -1.99 11.98
C GLN A 128 11.85 -0.50 11.69
N THR A 129 12.93 0.24 11.40
CA THR A 129 12.84 1.65 10.97
C THR A 129 12.16 1.76 9.59
N ILE A 130 12.52 0.92 8.62
CA ILE A 130 11.92 0.90 7.27
C ILE A 130 10.43 0.55 7.36
N MET A 131 10.09 -0.52 8.06
CA MET A 131 8.70 -0.96 8.25
C MET A 131 7.87 0.08 9.01
N GLY A 132 8.46 0.74 10.01
CA GLY A 132 7.77 1.80 10.74
C GLY A 132 7.59 3.07 9.93
N ALA A 133 8.58 3.45 9.11
CA ALA A 133 8.45 4.57 8.18
C ALA A 133 7.40 4.29 7.10
N ALA A 134 7.33 3.07 6.59
CA ALA A 134 6.34 2.61 5.61
C ALA A 134 4.88 2.87 6.05
N VAL A 135 4.54 2.60 7.32
CA VAL A 135 3.17 2.89 7.83
C VAL A 135 2.86 4.38 7.84
N VAL A 136 3.85 5.23 8.16
CA VAL A 136 3.68 6.69 8.14
C VAL A 136 3.61 7.18 6.69
N ASP A 137 4.42 6.60 5.80
CA ASP A 137 4.44 6.87 4.37
C ASP A 137 3.08 6.59 3.72
N ASP A 138 2.41 5.48 4.06
CA ASP A 138 1.06 5.16 3.57
C ASP A 138 0.03 6.25 3.94
N ILE A 139 0.11 6.83 5.15
CA ILE A 139 -0.77 7.92 5.56
C ILE A 139 -0.44 9.21 4.80
N LEU A 140 0.86 9.53 4.65
CA LEU A 140 1.30 10.72 3.93
C LEU A 140 0.96 10.65 2.44
N SER A 141 1.12 9.48 1.82
CA SER A 141 0.80 9.26 0.41
C SER A 141 -0.70 9.37 0.15
N LEU A 142 -1.57 8.96 1.08
CA LEU A 142 -3.01 9.22 1.01
C LEU A 142 -3.33 10.73 1.02
N ILE A 143 -2.61 11.53 1.81
CA ILE A 143 -2.75 13.00 1.79
C ILE A 143 -2.33 13.56 0.44
N VAL A 144 -1.16 13.14 -0.07
CA VAL A 144 -0.67 13.59 -1.38
C VAL A 144 -1.65 13.21 -2.49
N LEU A 145 -2.15 11.97 -2.50
CA LEU A 145 -3.13 11.49 -3.47
C LEU A 145 -4.43 12.31 -3.40
N SER A 146 -4.92 12.61 -2.20
CA SER A 146 -6.12 13.43 -2.01
C SER A 146 -5.95 14.83 -2.62
N ILE A 147 -4.78 15.45 -2.46
CA ILE A 147 -4.47 16.75 -3.06
C ILE A 147 -4.46 16.65 -4.59
N VAL A 148 -3.77 15.63 -5.14
CA VAL A 148 -3.69 15.40 -6.58
C VAL A 148 -5.09 15.23 -7.19
N VAL A 149 -5.93 14.36 -6.61
CA VAL A 149 -7.31 14.13 -7.06
C VAL A 149 -8.17 15.39 -6.93
N GLY A 150 -7.98 16.18 -5.87
CA GLY A 150 -8.66 17.46 -5.71
C GLY A 150 -8.30 18.47 -6.82
N THR A 151 -7.05 18.45 -7.28
CA THR A 151 -6.58 19.37 -8.35
C THR A 151 -7.01 18.97 -9.76
N THR A 152 -7.36 17.70 -10.02
CA THR A 152 -7.80 17.25 -11.35
C THR A 152 -9.26 17.58 -11.66
N HIS A 153 -10.10 17.81 -10.64
CA HIS A 153 -11.53 18.10 -10.82
C HIS A 153 -11.82 19.61 -10.98
N GLY A 154 -10.80 20.48 -11.05
CA GLY A 154 -10.95 21.93 -11.22
C GLY A 154 -11.60 22.66 -10.03
N GLN A 155 -12.10 21.93 -9.04
CA GLN A 155 -12.61 22.41 -7.77
C GLN A 155 -11.96 21.58 -6.67
N ILE A 156 -10.99 22.16 -5.95
CA ILE A 156 -10.54 21.60 -4.69
C ILE A 156 -11.69 21.77 -3.72
N ASN A 157 -12.59 20.78 -3.63
CA ASN A 157 -13.60 20.75 -2.60
C ASN A 157 -12.93 20.27 -1.31
N PRO A 158 -12.70 21.16 -0.33
CA PRO A 158 -12.02 20.77 0.92
C PRO A 158 -12.81 19.71 1.67
N VAL A 159 -14.14 19.66 1.45
CA VAL A 159 -15.03 18.64 2.03
C VAL A 159 -14.72 17.26 1.45
N SER A 160 -14.54 17.12 0.13
CA SER A 160 -14.22 15.83 -0.49
C SER A 160 -12.87 15.28 -0.02
N ILE A 161 -11.87 16.15 0.10
CA ILE A 161 -10.54 15.78 0.62
C ILE A 161 -10.65 15.40 2.10
N ALA A 162 -11.37 16.18 2.91
CA ALA A 162 -11.58 15.88 4.32
C ALA A 162 -12.36 14.58 4.54
N VAL A 163 -13.32 14.27 3.66
CA VAL A 163 -14.07 13.02 3.68
C VAL A 163 -13.15 11.85 3.34
N LEU A 164 -12.36 11.92 2.26
CA LEU A 164 -11.42 10.86 1.86
C LEU A 164 -10.38 10.58 2.96
N LEU A 165 -9.76 11.63 3.51
CA LEU A 165 -8.83 11.48 4.62
C LEU A 165 -9.53 10.97 5.89
N GLY A 166 -10.73 11.47 6.16
CA GLY A 166 -11.54 11.07 7.29
C GLY A 166 -11.94 9.59 7.22
N THR A 167 -12.38 9.09 6.07
CA THR A 167 -12.75 7.69 5.87
C THR A 167 -11.53 6.78 5.98
N ALA A 168 -10.41 7.13 5.35
CA ALA A 168 -9.19 6.34 5.43
C ALA A 168 -8.62 6.27 6.86
N LEU A 169 -8.53 7.40 7.56
CA LEU A 169 -8.09 7.44 8.96
C LEU A 169 -9.07 6.75 9.89
N ALA A 170 -10.38 6.91 9.68
CA ALA A 170 -11.39 6.20 10.45
C ALA A 170 -11.28 4.69 10.25
N PHE A 171 -11.12 4.23 9.01
CA PHE A 171 -10.91 2.81 8.72
C PHE A 171 -9.67 2.26 9.42
N LEU A 172 -8.55 2.99 9.37
CA LEU A 172 -7.30 2.59 10.04
C LEU A 172 -7.47 2.53 11.56
N VAL A 173 -8.01 3.59 12.18
CA VAL A 173 -8.13 3.69 13.64
C VAL A 173 -9.17 2.71 14.18
N VAL A 174 -10.36 2.66 13.58
CA VAL A 174 -11.43 1.73 13.97
C VAL A 174 -10.99 0.29 13.70
N GLY A 175 -10.38 0.04 12.54
CA GLY A 175 -9.87 -1.27 12.19
C GLY A 175 -8.81 -1.75 13.16
N MET A 176 -7.83 -0.92 13.49
CA MET A 176 -6.81 -1.23 14.49
C MET A 176 -7.43 -1.46 15.88
N ALA A 177 -8.37 -0.62 16.31
CA ALA A 177 -9.05 -0.78 17.60
C ALA A 177 -9.83 -2.10 17.67
N VAL A 178 -10.64 -2.41 16.65
CA VAL A 178 -11.40 -3.67 16.57
C VAL A 178 -10.45 -4.87 16.52
N GLY A 179 -9.36 -4.78 15.75
CA GLY A 179 -8.30 -5.78 15.71
C GLY A 179 -7.71 -6.09 17.09
N LEU A 180 -7.28 -5.04 17.80
CA LEU A 180 -6.58 -5.15 19.09
C LEU A 180 -7.50 -5.55 20.25
N TYR A 181 -8.73 -5.03 20.29
CA TYR A 181 -9.65 -5.22 21.42
C TYR A 181 -10.59 -6.41 21.24
N PHE A 182 -11.09 -6.63 20.02
CA PHE A 182 -12.06 -7.69 19.72
C PHE A 182 -11.39 -8.91 19.11
N PHE A 183 -10.79 -8.78 17.92
CA PHE A 183 -10.28 -9.94 17.18
C PHE A 183 -9.13 -10.65 17.89
N ARG A 184 -8.24 -9.93 18.57
CA ARG A 184 -7.20 -10.54 19.42
C ARG A 184 -7.79 -11.52 20.45
N LYS A 185 -8.88 -11.15 21.12
CA LYS A 185 -9.53 -12.03 22.12
C LYS A 185 -10.16 -13.25 21.47
N VAL A 186 -10.82 -13.06 20.32
CA VAL A 186 -11.46 -14.12 19.56
C VAL A 186 -10.43 -15.13 19.05
N ILE A 187 -9.36 -14.67 18.41
CA ILE A 187 -8.28 -15.50 17.87
C ILE A 187 -7.64 -16.34 18.97
N VAL A 188 -7.30 -15.72 20.11
CA VAL A 188 -6.69 -16.44 21.25
C VAL A 188 -7.64 -17.47 21.84
N ARG A 189 -8.93 -17.15 22.01
CA ARG A 189 -9.93 -18.10 22.53
C ARG A 189 -10.07 -19.31 21.61
N ILE A 190 -10.21 -19.07 20.31
CA ILE A 190 -10.37 -20.14 19.31
C ILE A 190 -9.11 -20.99 19.21
N GLN A 191 -7.91 -20.39 19.33
CA GLN A 191 -6.67 -21.18 19.36
C GLN A 191 -6.63 -22.10 20.60
N VAL A 192 -7.00 -21.60 21.77
CA VAL A 192 -6.98 -22.39 23.02
C VAL A 192 -8.03 -23.50 22.99
N GLU A 193 -9.25 -23.22 22.53
CA GLU A 193 -10.32 -24.21 22.41
C GLU A 193 -10.06 -25.21 21.29
N GLY A 194 -9.56 -24.74 20.14
CA GLY A 194 -9.17 -25.57 19.01
C GLY A 194 -8.10 -26.59 19.38
N MET A 195 -7.10 -26.19 20.17
CA MET A 195 -6.07 -27.11 20.69
C MET A 195 -6.67 -28.25 21.53
N LYS A 196 -7.75 -28.01 22.28
CA LYS A 196 -8.46 -29.05 23.05
C LYS A 196 -9.24 -30.03 22.17
N LEU A 197 -9.68 -29.57 21.01
CA LEU A 197 -10.42 -30.34 20.01
C LEU A 197 -9.51 -30.99 18.95
N GLY A 198 -8.19 -30.86 19.08
CA GLY A 198 -7.20 -31.39 18.12
C GLY A 198 -6.95 -30.49 16.88
N LEU A 199 -7.57 -29.31 16.81
CA LEU A 199 -7.39 -28.32 15.76
C LEU A 199 -6.19 -27.42 16.07
N LYS A 200 -5.00 -27.81 15.61
CA LYS A 200 -3.73 -27.13 15.91
C LYS A 200 -3.62 -25.69 15.38
N HIS A 201 -4.40 -25.33 14.36
CA HIS A 201 -4.25 -24.06 13.61
C HIS A 201 -5.52 -23.20 13.58
N GLY A 202 -6.47 -23.41 14.50
CA GLY A 202 -7.75 -22.68 14.51
C GLY A 202 -7.60 -21.16 14.58
N GLY A 203 -6.66 -20.66 15.40
CA GLY A 203 -6.38 -19.22 15.51
C GLY A 203 -5.81 -18.62 14.23
N PHE A 204 -4.94 -19.34 13.53
CA PHE A 204 -4.37 -18.87 12.25
C PHE A 204 -5.44 -18.74 11.17
N ILE A 205 -6.34 -19.71 11.05
CA ILE A 205 -7.44 -19.69 10.08
C ILE A 205 -8.35 -18.47 10.32
N ILE A 206 -8.68 -18.19 11.58
CA ILE A 206 -9.50 -17.03 11.94
C ILE A 206 -8.75 -15.72 11.67
N ALA A 207 -7.45 -15.65 11.99
CA ALA A 207 -6.65 -14.47 11.68
C ALA A 207 -6.66 -14.18 10.16
N MET A 208 -6.50 -15.21 9.32
CA MET A 208 -6.61 -15.08 7.87
C MET A 208 -8.00 -14.61 7.43
N ALA A 209 -9.08 -15.20 7.97
CA ALA A 209 -10.44 -14.81 7.65
C ALA A 209 -10.71 -13.34 8.00
N VAL A 210 -10.19 -12.88 9.14
CA VAL A 210 -10.27 -11.47 9.57
C VAL A 210 -9.47 -10.57 8.62
N THR A 211 -8.27 -10.96 8.21
CA THR A 211 -7.47 -10.21 7.22
C THR A 211 -8.22 -10.04 5.90
N PHE A 212 -8.83 -11.11 5.37
CA PHE A 212 -9.63 -11.02 4.15
C PHE A 212 -10.88 -10.16 4.33
N LEU A 213 -11.52 -10.20 5.51
CA LEU A 213 -12.62 -9.31 5.82
C LEU A 213 -12.18 -7.84 5.79
N TYR A 214 -11.03 -7.51 6.40
CA TYR A 214 -10.49 -6.15 6.35
C TYR A 214 -10.16 -5.71 4.92
N ALA A 215 -9.53 -6.59 4.13
CA ALA A 215 -9.22 -6.29 2.73
C ALA A 215 -10.49 -6.03 1.90
N PHE A 216 -11.52 -6.87 2.07
CA PHE A 216 -12.82 -6.68 1.42
C PHE A 216 -13.49 -5.36 1.82
N VAL A 217 -13.51 -5.04 3.13
CA VAL A 217 -14.10 -3.78 3.60
C VAL A 217 -13.31 -2.58 3.08
N ALA A 218 -11.98 -2.64 3.02
CA ALA A 218 -11.16 -1.59 2.42
C ALA A 218 -11.52 -1.37 0.96
N GLU A 219 -11.59 -2.44 0.16
CA GLU A 219 -11.95 -2.36 -1.26
C GLU A 219 -13.34 -1.77 -1.50
N VAL A 220 -14.32 -2.07 -0.63
CA VAL A 220 -15.67 -1.50 -0.70
C VAL A 220 -15.71 -0.02 -0.35
N ILE A 221 -14.85 0.43 0.59
CA ILE A 221 -14.77 1.84 1.00
C ILE A 221 -14.08 2.69 -0.07
N GLY A 222 -13.12 2.13 -0.81
CA GLY A 222 -12.28 2.83 -1.79
C GLY A 222 -10.96 3.23 -1.19
#